data_AF-A0A7W1W8G3-F1
#
_entry.id   AF-A0A7W1W8G3-F1
#
_cell.length_a   1.000
_cell.length_b   1.000
_cell.length_c   1.000
_cell.angle_alpha   90.00
_cell.angle_beta   90.00
_cell.angle_gamma   90.00
#
_symmetry.space_group_name_H-M   'P 1'
#
loop_
_entity.id
_entity.type
_entity.pdbx_description
1 polymer ?
#
loop_
_entity_poly.entity_id
_entity_poly.type
_entity_poly.pdbx_seq_one_letter_code
_entity_poly.pdbx_strand_id
1 'polypeptide(L)'
;IRRVVMQLESGRAEIENGYQRVVNFDGNIPAQTMLAEVFKTTDSAWRGIGIIPNSGWRLNEKYRAFDAEAKFEVSGINTVESPLCRSGEVLQGMIKPHECECFGKNCTPRKPLGATMVSSEGACAAYYNYGRLAKNA
;
A
#
# COMPACT_ATOMS: atom_id res chain seq x y z
N ILE A 1 6.44 -11.38 14.98
CA ILE A 1 5.98 -12.79 14.94
C ILE A 1 5.94 -13.40 16.35
N ARG A 2 7.06 -13.76 16.99
CA ARG A 2 7.07 -14.42 18.32
C ARG A 2 6.17 -13.75 19.38
N ARG A 3 6.28 -12.42 19.56
CA ARG A 3 5.48 -11.67 20.54
C ARG A 3 3.97 -11.76 20.26
N VAL A 4 3.58 -11.63 18.98
CA VAL A 4 2.18 -11.77 18.54
C VAL A 4 1.65 -13.19 18.81
N VAL A 5 2.44 -14.22 18.51
CA VAL A 5 2.09 -15.61 18.81
C VAL A 5 1.86 -15.80 20.32
N MET A 6 2.77 -15.31 21.17
CA MET A 6 2.59 -15.40 22.62
C MET A 6 1.32 -14.69 23.11
N GLN A 7 1.02 -13.50 22.58
CA GLN A 7 -0.21 -12.80 22.92
C GLN A 7 -1.44 -13.64 22.57
N LEU A 8 -1.49 -14.18 21.35
CA LEU A 8 -2.58 -15.04 20.89
C LEU A 8 -2.78 -16.27 21.80
N GLU A 9 -1.70 -17.00 22.09
CA GLU A 9 -1.73 -18.18 22.98
C GLU A 9 -2.15 -17.82 24.42
N SER A 10 -1.85 -16.60 24.86
CA SER A 10 -2.22 -16.09 26.18
C SER A 10 -3.57 -15.35 26.22
N GLY A 11 -4.30 -15.27 25.10
CA GLY A 11 -5.57 -14.55 25.00
C GLY A 11 -5.45 -13.03 25.17
N ARG A 12 -4.26 -12.46 24.99
CA ARG A 12 -4.00 -11.01 25.09
C ARG A 12 -4.09 -10.34 23.72
N ALA A 13 -4.46 -9.07 23.72
CA ALA A 13 -4.55 -8.21 22.54
C ALA A 13 -4.01 -6.81 22.86
N GLU A 14 -2.69 -6.71 23.00
CA GLU A 14 -1.98 -5.50 23.40
C GLU A 14 -1.03 -5.01 22.28
N ILE A 15 -0.86 -3.70 22.18
CA ILE A 15 0.12 -3.12 21.24
C ILE A 15 1.50 -3.12 21.90
N GLU A 16 2.45 -3.83 21.29
CA GLU A 16 3.85 -3.85 21.73
C GLU A 16 4.75 -3.21 20.67
N ASN A 17 5.59 -2.27 21.10
CA ASN A 17 6.57 -1.64 20.21
C ASN A 17 7.78 -2.57 19.98
N GLY A 18 7.86 -3.14 18.77
CA GLY A 18 8.99 -3.97 18.33
C GLY A 18 10.24 -3.20 17.90
N TYR A 19 10.17 -1.87 17.82
CA TYR A 19 11.17 -0.99 17.21
C TYR A 19 11.52 0.22 18.11
N GLN A 20 11.57 0.01 19.44
CA GLN A 20 11.75 1.04 20.47
C GLN A 20 12.99 1.93 20.29
N ARG A 21 14.02 1.47 19.58
CA ARG A 21 15.24 2.25 19.30
C ARG A 21 14.97 3.48 18.43
N VAL A 22 13.91 3.44 17.60
CA VAL A 22 13.62 4.50 16.61
C VAL A 22 12.17 4.96 16.62
N VAL A 23 11.27 4.28 17.35
CA VAL A 23 9.87 4.67 17.52
C VAL A 23 9.59 4.88 19.00
N ASN A 24 9.13 6.07 19.38
CA ASN A 24 8.60 6.38 20.71
C ASN A 24 7.06 6.41 20.69
N PHE A 25 6.43 6.54 21.86
CA PHE A 25 4.98 6.52 21.98
C PHE A 25 4.31 7.72 21.29
N ASP A 26 4.87 8.91 21.47
CA ASP A 26 4.33 10.16 20.92
C ASP A 26 4.56 10.30 19.41
N GLY A 27 5.44 9.48 18.83
CA GLY A 27 5.90 9.60 17.46
C GLY A 27 6.72 10.87 17.21
N ASN A 28 6.76 11.29 15.95
CA ASN A 28 7.40 12.54 15.55
C ASN A 28 6.39 13.69 15.60
N ILE A 29 6.36 14.42 16.72
CA ILE A 29 5.41 15.52 16.94
C ILE A 29 5.54 16.62 15.87
N PRO A 30 6.73 17.16 15.53
CA PRO A 30 6.86 18.14 14.45
C PRO A 30 6.28 17.67 13.11
N ALA A 31 6.50 16.41 12.73
CA ALA A 31 5.97 15.86 11.47
C ALA A 31 4.44 15.75 11.51
N GLN A 32 3.86 15.32 12.64
CA GLN A 32 2.41 15.25 12.81
C GLN A 32 1.75 16.64 12.73
N THR A 33 2.33 17.65 13.38
CA THR A 33 1.84 19.03 13.31
C THR A 33 1.87 19.56 11.87
N MET A 34 2.97 19.33 11.14
CA MET A 34 3.08 19.74 9.74
C MET A 34 2.06 19.04 8.85
N LEU A 35 1.88 17.72 9.00
CA LEU A 35 0.89 16.98 8.22
C LEU A 35 -0.53 17.48 8.48
N ALA A 36 -0.87 17.77 9.74
CA ALA A 36 -2.18 18.31 10.11
C ALA A 36 -2.41 19.74 9.60
N GLU A 37 -1.36 20.55 9.52
CA GLU A 37 -1.44 21.90 8.93
C GLU A 37 -1.66 21.83 7.41
N VAL A 38 -0.92 20.97 6.71
CA VAL A 38 -0.89 20.92 5.24
C VAL A 38 -2.05 20.12 4.65
N PHE A 39 -2.47 19.04 5.32
CA PHE A 39 -3.44 18.09 4.78
C PHE A 39 -4.69 17.95 5.64
N LYS A 40 -5.79 17.57 4.99
CA LYS A 40 -7.00 17.02 5.62
C LYS A 40 -7.24 15.59 5.16
N THR A 41 -7.74 14.78 6.08
CA THR A 41 -8.15 13.40 5.81
C THR A 41 -9.35 13.36 4.88
N THR A 42 -9.36 12.38 3.98
CA THR A 42 -10.44 12.15 3.02
C THR A 42 -10.58 10.67 2.69
N ASP A 43 -11.66 10.32 2.02
CA ASP A 43 -11.80 9.03 1.37
C ASP A 43 -10.91 8.98 0.13
N SER A 44 -10.25 7.84 -0.06
CA SER A 44 -9.33 7.65 -1.18
C SER A 44 -9.46 6.28 -1.79
N ALA A 45 -9.27 6.21 -3.11
CA ALA A 45 -9.24 4.97 -3.85
C ALA A 45 -7.86 4.30 -3.73
N TRP A 46 -7.83 3.09 -3.20
CA TRP A 46 -6.66 2.23 -3.16
C TRP A 46 -6.72 1.28 -4.34
N ARG A 47 -5.74 1.38 -5.25
CA ARG A 47 -5.69 0.62 -6.52
C ARG A 47 -5.82 -0.88 -6.26
N GLY A 48 -6.87 -1.49 -6.82
CA GLY A 48 -7.18 -2.92 -6.68
C GLY A 48 -7.97 -3.29 -5.42
N ILE A 49 -8.24 -2.35 -4.50
CA ILE A 49 -9.01 -2.59 -3.27
C ILE A 49 -10.34 -1.82 -3.32
N GLY A 50 -10.32 -0.56 -3.77
CA GLY A 50 -11.50 0.31 -3.83
C GLY A 50 -11.36 1.54 -2.94
N ILE A 51 -12.47 2.24 -2.70
CA ILE A 51 -12.49 3.43 -1.83
C ILE A 51 -12.46 2.98 -0.37
N ILE A 52 -11.48 3.47 0.38
CA ILE A 52 -11.40 3.26 1.83
C ILE A 52 -11.70 4.60 2.53
N PRO A 53 -12.66 4.64 3.46
CA PRO A 53 -12.98 5.85 4.20
C PRO A 53 -11.79 6.39 4.99
N ASN A 54 -11.62 7.72 5.03
CA ASN A 54 -10.59 8.39 5.82
C ASN A 54 -9.16 7.86 5.64
N SER A 55 -8.81 7.41 4.43
CA SER A 55 -7.58 6.68 4.14
C SER A 55 -6.55 7.47 3.31
N GLY A 56 -6.91 8.66 2.84
CA GLY A 56 -6.01 9.52 2.07
C GLY A 56 -5.98 10.95 2.59
N TRP A 57 -5.13 11.75 1.96
CA TRP A 57 -4.96 13.16 2.25
C TRP A 57 -5.25 14.01 1.01
N ARG A 58 -5.87 15.17 1.24
CA ARG A 58 -5.94 16.27 0.28
C ARG A 58 -5.37 17.52 0.92
N LEU A 59 -4.89 18.45 0.11
CA LEU A 59 -4.39 19.71 0.63
C LEU A 59 -5.50 20.48 1.36
N ASN A 60 -5.11 21.12 2.46
CA ASN A 60 -5.98 22.06 3.16
C ASN A 60 -6.23 23.31 2.31
N GLU A 61 -7.32 24.02 2.60
CA GLU A 61 -7.74 25.21 1.83
C GLU A 61 -6.65 26.29 1.79
N LYS A 62 -5.90 26.45 2.91
CA LYS A 62 -4.73 27.33 3.01
C LYS A 62 -3.67 27.07 1.92
N TYR A 63 -3.59 25.83 1.44
CA TYR A 63 -2.63 25.36 0.44
C TYR A 63 -3.26 25.11 -0.94
N ARG A 64 -4.52 25.52 -1.16
CA ARG A 64 -5.23 25.30 -2.42
C ARG A 64 -4.51 25.90 -3.63
N ALA A 65 -3.74 26.97 -3.42
CA ALA A 65 -2.88 27.56 -4.44
C ALA A 65 -1.76 26.61 -4.94
N PHE A 66 -1.55 25.46 -4.32
CA PHE A 66 -0.61 24.41 -4.74
C PHE A 66 -1.31 23.13 -5.25
N ASP A 67 -2.63 23.05 -5.14
CA ASP A 67 -3.40 21.86 -5.52
C ASP A 67 -3.55 21.76 -7.04
N ALA A 68 -2.97 20.72 -7.63
CA ALA A 68 -3.05 20.45 -9.06
C ALA A 68 -4.47 20.06 -9.50
N GLU A 69 -5.23 19.36 -8.66
CA GLU A 69 -6.61 18.98 -8.99
C GLU A 69 -7.49 20.23 -9.14
N ALA A 70 -7.26 21.23 -8.29
CA ALA A 70 -7.95 22.52 -8.36
C ALA A 70 -7.48 23.41 -9.53
N LYS A 71 -6.22 23.29 -9.96
CA LYS A 71 -5.65 24.12 -11.04
C LYS A 71 -5.95 23.63 -12.45
N PHE A 72 -6.08 22.31 -12.64
CA PHE A 72 -6.00 21.70 -13.98
C PHE A 72 -7.24 20.89 -14.39
N GLU A 73 -8.39 21.07 -13.73
CA GLU A 73 -9.68 20.43 -14.09
C GLU A 73 -9.57 18.94 -14.45
N VAL A 74 -8.89 18.15 -13.60
CA VAL A 74 -8.57 16.73 -13.87
C VAL A 74 -9.71 15.75 -13.52
N SER A 75 -10.89 16.24 -13.16
CA SER A 75 -12.00 15.43 -12.63
C SER A 75 -12.57 14.41 -13.63
N GLY A 76 -12.25 14.53 -14.92
CA GLY A 76 -12.69 13.59 -15.96
C GLY A 76 -11.81 12.34 -16.13
N ILE A 77 -10.67 12.25 -15.45
CA ILE A 77 -9.73 11.14 -15.63
C ILE A 77 -10.24 9.89 -14.91
N ASN A 78 -10.59 8.87 -15.69
CA ASN A 78 -10.95 7.55 -15.19
C ASN A 78 -9.91 6.52 -15.61
N THR A 79 -9.21 5.94 -14.64
CA THR A 79 -8.24 4.87 -14.89
C THR A 79 -8.88 3.52 -14.63
N VAL A 80 -8.79 2.61 -15.61
CA VAL A 80 -9.25 1.23 -15.48
C VAL A 80 -8.04 0.32 -15.36
N GLU A 81 -8.03 -0.47 -14.30
CA GLU A 81 -6.99 -1.47 -14.06
C GLU A 81 -7.18 -2.69 -14.96
N SER A 82 -6.09 -3.39 -15.26
CA SER A 82 -6.17 -4.63 -16.02
C SER A 82 -7.06 -5.64 -15.26
N PRO A 83 -8.13 -6.18 -15.89
CA PRO A 83 -8.99 -7.16 -15.23
C PRO A 83 -8.27 -8.49 -14.98
N LEU A 84 -7.11 -8.70 -15.61
CA LEU A 84 -6.26 -9.87 -15.41
C LEU A 84 -5.36 -9.74 -14.18
N CYS A 85 -5.20 -8.52 -13.64
CA CYS A 85 -4.31 -8.27 -12.53
C CYS A 85 -5.00 -8.54 -11.20
N ARG A 86 -4.48 -9.51 -10.43
CA ARG A 86 -4.95 -9.85 -9.08
C ARG A 86 -4.17 -9.13 -7.97
N SER A 87 -3.62 -7.94 -8.26
CA SER A 87 -2.79 -7.22 -7.28
C SER A 87 -3.55 -6.78 -6.04
N GLY A 88 -4.87 -6.54 -6.15
CA GLY A 88 -5.73 -6.25 -5.01
C GLY A 88 -5.71 -7.37 -3.97
N GLU A 89 -5.93 -8.61 -4.43
CA GLU A 89 -5.91 -9.81 -3.58
C GLU A 89 -4.53 -10.04 -2.95
N VAL A 90 -3.46 -9.75 -3.69
CA VAL A 90 -2.08 -9.79 -3.15
C VAL A 90 -1.89 -8.76 -2.04
N LEU A 91 -2.35 -7.52 -2.24
CA LEU A 91 -2.23 -6.45 -1.23
C LEU A 91 -3.06 -6.73 0.02
N GLN A 92 -4.19 -7.42 -0.12
CA GLN A 92 -5.03 -7.87 0.98
C GLN A 92 -4.48 -9.13 1.69
N GLY A 93 -3.42 -9.75 1.16
CA GLY A 93 -2.85 -10.99 1.70
C GLY A 93 -3.70 -12.23 1.45
N MET A 94 -4.66 -12.18 0.51
CA MET A 94 -5.53 -13.29 0.15
C MET A 94 -4.83 -14.33 -0.71
N ILE A 95 -3.89 -13.88 -1.56
CA ILE A 95 -3.04 -14.72 -2.39
C ILE A 95 -1.58 -14.21 -2.37
N LYS A 96 -0.63 -15.10 -2.61
CA LYS A 96 0.76 -14.78 -2.90
C LYS A 96 0.94 -14.46 -4.39
N PRO A 97 1.97 -13.69 -4.78
CA PRO A 97 2.19 -13.36 -6.18
C PRO A 97 2.24 -14.56 -7.14
N HIS A 98 2.81 -15.69 -6.73
CA HIS A 98 2.90 -16.89 -7.58
C HIS A 98 1.57 -17.63 -7.77
N GLU A 99 0.55 -17.31 -6.98
CA GLU A 99 -0.81 -17.85 -7.13
C GLU A 99 -1.61 -17.05 -8.17
N CYS A 100 -1.12 -15.90 -8.63
CA CYS A 100 -1.70 -15.15 -9.76
C CYS A 100 -1.29 -15.79 -11.09
N GLU A 101 -2.26 -16.06 -11.98
CA GLU A 101 -2.03 -16.75 -13.24
C GLU A 101 -1.12 -15.98 -14.20
N CYS A 102 -1.09 -14.65 -14.08
CA CYS A 102 -0.29 -13.78 -14.91
C CYS A 102 1.16 -13.63 -14.42
N PHE A 103 1.46 -13.97 -13.17
CA PHE A 103 2.74 -13.69 -12.54
C PHE A 103 3.89 -14.44 -13.24
N GLY A 104 4.94 -13.69 -13.59
CA GLY A 104 6.13 -14.22 -14.26
C GLY A 104 5.93 -14.66 -15.71
N LYS A 105 4.70 -14.60 -16.22
CA LYS A 105 4.33 -14.90 -17.60
C LYS A 105 4.01 -13.61 -18.36
N ASN A 106 2.72 -13.25 -18.37
CA ASN A 106 2.22 -12.04 -19.03
C ASN A 106 2.47 -10.78 -18.19
N CYS A 107 2.72 -10.93 -16.89
CA CYS A 107 3.09 -9.88 -15.95
C CYS A 107 4.54 -10.09 -15.49
N THR A 108 5.45 -9.23 -15.96
CA THR A 108 6.87 -9.21 -15.59
C THR A 108 7.32 -7.77 -15.33
N PRO A 109 8.51 -7.51 -14.74
CA PRO A 109 9.01 -6.15 -14.58
C PRO A 109 9.11 -5.37 -15.91
N ARG A 110 9.36 -6.07 -17.03
CA ARG A 110 9.40 -5.44 -18.38
C ARG A 110 8.03 -5.20 -18.99
N LYS A 111 7.03 -6.01 -18.61
CA LYS A 111 5.64 -5.90 -19.07
C LYS A 111 4.69 -6.06 -17.86
N PRO A 112 4.59 -5.03 -17.00
CA PRO A 112 3.81 -5.13 -15.78
C PRO A 112 2.32 -4.96 -16.07
N LEU A 113 1.48 -5.77 -15.43
CA LEU A 113 0.01 -5.62 -15.49
C LEU A 113 -0.56 -4.77 -14.34
N GLY A 114 0.18 -4.58 -13.25
CA GLY A 114 -0.28 -3.83 -12.09
C GLY A 114 0.87 -3.23 -11.27
N ALA A 115 0.54 -2.26 -10.42
CA ALA A 115 1.51 -1.45 -9.67
C ALA A 115 2.49 -2.27 -8.82
N THR A 116 2.04 -3.41 -8.28
CA THR A 116 2.88 -4.29 -7.44
C THR A 116 4.00 -5.00 -8.20
N MET A 117 3.98 -5.01 -9.54
CA MET A 117 5.08 -5.48 -10.39
C MET A 117 5.99 -4.33 -10.88
N VAL A 118 5.48 -3.08 -10.84
CA VAL A 118 6.25 -1.88 -11.23
C VAL A 118 7.12 -1.37 -10.08
N SER A 119 6.54 -1.30 -8.88
CA SER A 119 7.20 -0.71 -7.71
C SER A 119 8.34 -1.59 -7.20
N SER A 120 9.46 -0.97 -6.81
CA SER A 120 10.56 -1.65 -6.12
C SER A 120 10.15 -2.22 -4.75
N GLU A 121 9.12 -1.65 -4.14
CA GLU A 121 8.51 -2.12 -2.88
C GLU A 121 7.34 -3.09 -3.13
N GLY A 122 6.97 -3.29 -4.40
CA GLY A 122 5.83 -4.10 -4.79
C GLY A 122 6.05 -5.57 -4.47
N ALA A 123 5.09 -6.21 -3.81
CA ALA A 123 5.16 -7.62 -3.45
C ALA A 123 5.41 -8.53 -4.66
N CYS A 124 4.79 -8.25 -5.82
CA CYS A 124 5.03 -9.04 -7.03
C CYS A 124 6.45 -8.86 -7.56
N ALA A 125 6.96 -7.62 -7.64
CA ALA A 125 8.33 -7.37 -8.06
C ALA A 125 9.35 -8.05 -7.11
N ALA A 126 9.11 -7.98 -5.80
CA ALA A 126 9.95 -8.64 -4.80
C ALA A 126 9.95 -10.18 -4.97
N TYR A 127 8.78 -10.79 -5.16
CA TYR A 127 8.68 -12.22 -5.45
C TYR A 127 9.34 -12.60 -6.77
N TYR A 128 9.26 -11.76 -7.80
CA TYR A 128 9.89 -12.04 -9.09
C TYR A 128 11.42 -12.00 -9.00
N ASN A 129 11.97 -10.99 -8.30
CA ASN A 129 13.41 -10.77 -8.21
C ASN A 129 14.10 -11.70 -7.21
N TYR A 130 13.42 -12.03 -6.10
CA TYR A 130 14.04 -12.72 -4.95
C TYR A 130 13.30 -13.96 -4.50
N GLY A 131 12.09 -14.18 -4.99
CA GLY A 131 11.39 -15.43 -4.76
C GLY A 131 12.22 -16.54 -5.37
N ARG A 132 12.85 -17.36 -4.51
CA ARG A 132 13.38 -18.66 -4.90
C ARG A 132 12.18 -19.49 -5.30
N LEU A 133 11.72 -19.33 -6.55
CA LEU A 133 10.84 -20.27 -7.20
C LEU A 133 11.63 -21.57 -7.21
N ALA A 134 11.40 -22.41 -6.20
CA ALA A 134 11.73 -23.81 -6.33
C ALA A 134 10.99 -24.23 -7.59
N LYS A 135 11.72 -24.34 -8.70
CA LYS A 135 11.25 -25.08 -9.85
C LYS A 135 10.88 -26.43 -9.25
N ASN A 136 9.60 -26.74 -9.19
CA ASN A 136 9.17 -28.08 -8.83
C ASN A 136 9.99 -29.05 -9.69
N ALA A 137 10.71 -29.93 -9.00
CA ALA A 137 11.29 -31.13 -9.58
C ALA A 137 10.20 -31.96 -10.26
#